data_AF-A0A5K3G278-F1
#
_entry.id   AF-A0A5K3G278-F1
#
_cell.length_a   1.000
_cell.length_b   1.000
_cell.length_c   1.000
_cell.angle_alpha   90.00
_cell.angle_beta   90.00
_cell.angle_gamma   90.00
#
_symmetry.space_group_name_H-M   'P 1'
#
loop_
_entity.id
_entity.type
_entity.pdbx_description
1 polymer ?
#
loop_
_entity_poly.entity_id
_entity_poly.type
_entity_poly.pdbx_seq_one_letter_code
_entity_poly.pdbx_strand_id
1 'polypeptide(L)'
;MVWARSTKVGCAMHFCEQIYGLEESGYILSCAYDHADNEVVERPYEKGESCSRCPYGYSCLRNQCSEKHLPQPPSDSTDTTVMATSPVTEEDGFESQVSYSVADPMFEVTSPESGCS
;
A
#
# COMPACT_ATOMS: atom_id res chain seq x y z
N MET A 1 8.31 2.98 -11.26
CA MET A 1 8.28 1.59 -11.74
C MET A 1 7.35 1.50 -12.95
N VAL A 2 7.67 0.67 -13.96
CA VAL A 2 7.03 0.73 -15.31
C VAL A 2 6.72 -0.64 -15.93
N TRP A 3 6.31 -1.62 -15.13
CA TRP A 3 5.90 -2.93 -15.65
C TRP A 3 4.43 -2.94 -16.05
N ALA A 4 4.14 -3.01 -17.35
CA ALA A 4 2.78 -2.90 -17.89
C ALA A 4 1.84 -4.06 -17.49
N ARG A 5 2.41 -5.21 -17.10
CA ARG A 5 1.65 -6.37 -16.63
C ARG A 5 1.28 -6.29 -15.14
N SER A 6 1.99 -5.48 -14.36
CA SER A 6 1.73 -5.32 -12.94
C SER A 6 0.54 -4.39 -12.71
N THR A 7 -0.42 -4.86 -11.93
CA THR A 7 -1.64 -4.13 -11.56
C THR A 7 -1.69 -3.77 -10.07
N LYS A 8 -0.83 -4.38 -9.25
CA LYS A 8 -0.79 -4.24 -7.79
C LYS A 8 0.63 -4.07 -7.29
N VAL A 9 0.76 -3.30 -6.22
CA VAL A 9 1.99 -3.12 -5.47
C VAL A 9 1.69 -3.16 -3.98
N GLY A 10 2.53 -3.86 -3.23
CA GLY A 10 2.55 -3.82 -1.77
C GLY A 10 3.93 -3.39 -1.29
N CYS A 11 4.01 -2.47 -0.35
CA CYS A 11 5.28 -2.01 0.21
C CYS A 11 5.28 -2.11 1.74
N ALA A 12 6.46 -2.33 2.30
CA ALA A 12 6.73 -2.30 3.73
C ALA A 12 7.96 -1.44 4.01
N MET A 13 7.96 -0.73 5.13
CA MET A 13 9.05 0.13 5.54
C MET A 13 9.49 -0.23 6.96
N HIS A 14 10.81 -0.27 7.18
CA HIS A 14 11.38 -0.59 8.47
C HIS A 14 12.61 0.30 8.75
N PHE A 15 12.72 0.80 9.98
CA PHE A 15 13.91 1.53 10.42
C PHE A 15 14.97 0.55 10.89
N CYS A 16 16.21 0.79 10.46
CA CYS A 16 17.36 -0.04 10.75
C CYS A 16 18.43 0.83 11.39
N GLU A 17 18.89 0.46 12.58
CA GLU A 17 20.00 1.14 13.24
C GLU A 17 21.32 0.94 12.48
N GLN A 18 21.45 -0.18 11.77
CA GLN A 18 22.57 -0.47 10.90
C GLN A 18 22.06 -1.20 9.65
N ILE A 19 22.21 -0.58 8.49
CA ILE A 19 21.89 -1.19 7.19
C ILE A 19 23.09 -2.05 6.75
N TYR A 20 22.88 -3.29 6.33
CA TYR A 20 23.99 -4.11 5.88
C TYR A 20 24.68 -3.48 4.65
N GLY A 21 26.00 -3.30 4.72
CA GLY A 21 26.80 -2.70 3.64
C GLY A 21 26.82 -1.17 3.58
N LEU A 22 26.01 -0.49 4.39
CA LEU A 22 26.02 0.95 4.60
C LEU A 22 26.05 1.16 6.11
N GLU A 23 27.21 1.47 6.68
CA GLU A 23 27.47 1.54 8.13
C GLU A 23 26.78 2.75 8.81
N GLU A 24 25.51 2.97 8.44
CA GLU A 24 24.63 4.08 8.74
C GLU A 24 23.26 3.52 9.14
N SER A 25 22.52 4.31 9.92
CA SER A 25 21.11 4.05 10.22
C SER A 25 20.20 4.64 9.16
N GLY A 26 19.04 4.01 8.92
CA GLY A 26 18.09 4.52 7.93
C GLY A 26 16.84 3.65 7.80
N TYR A 27 15.96 4.06 6.89
CA TYR A 27 14.76 3.30 6.56
C TYR A 27 14.99 2.44 5.33
N ILE A 28 14.65 1.17 5.40
CA ILE A 28 14.54 0.29 4.24
C ILE A 28 13.08 0.26 3.79
N LEU A 29 12.87 0.55 2.51
CA LEU A 29 11.58 0.40 1.84
C LEU A 29 11.66 -0.79 0.89
N SER A 30 10.87 -1.82 1.15
CA SER A 30 10.72 -2.98 0.28
C SER A 30 9.36 -2.92 -0.41
N CYS A 31 9.33 -3.12 -1.73
CA CYS A 31 8.10 -3.15 -2.53
C CYS A 31 8.06 -4.41 -3.39
N ALA A 32 6.91 -5.09 -3.38
CA ALA A 32 6.60 -6.23 -4.22
C ALA A 32 5.50 -5.85 -5.23
N TYR A 33 5.65 -6.34 -6.46
CA TYR A 33 4.70 -6.12 -7.55
C TYR A 33 4.09 -7.46 -7.96
N ASP A 34 2.80 -7.47 -8.31
CA ASP A 34 2.19 -8.64 -8.92
C ASP A 34 2.77 -8.90 -10.31
N HIS A 35 2.76 -10.16 -10.73
CA HIS A 35 3.27 -10.58 -12.04
C HIS A 35 4.71 -10.12 -12.34
N ALA A 36 5.48 -9.79 -11.30
CA ALA A 36 6.92 -9.57 -11.40
C ALA A 36 7.58 -10.94 -11.60
N ASP A 37 7.78 -11.31 -12.87
CA ASP A 37 8.62 -12.44 -13.19
C ASP A 37 10.09 -12.05 -12.97
N ASN A 38 10.84 -12.91 -12.27
CA ASN A 38 12.26 -12.70 -12.01
C ASN A 38 13.11 -13.03 -13.24
N GLU A 39 12.55 -13.72 -14.24
CA GLU A 39 13.18 -13.95 -15.54
C GLU A 39 12.99 -12.72 -16.45
N VAL A 40 13.68 -11.63 -16.11
CA VAL A 40 13.62 -10.35 -16.84
C VAL A 40 14.36 -10.43 -18.18
N VAL A 41 13.82 -11.20 -19.13
CA VAL A 41 14.26 -11.21 -20.53
C VAL A 41 13.39 -10.26 -21.38
N GLU A 42 12.18 -9.97 -20.92
CA GLU A 42 11.20 -9.16 -21.63
C GLU A 42 11.29 -7.66 -21.28
N ARG A 43 10.89 -6.80 -22.23
CA ARG A 43 10.79 -5.35 -21.99
C ARG A 43 9.66 -5.08 -20.97
N PRO A 44 9.80 -4.08 -20.08
CA PRO A 44 8.76 -3.77 -19.09
C PRO A 44 7.39 -3.41 -19.69
N TYR A 45 7.36 -3.01 -20.96
CA TYR A 45 6.16 -2.68 -21.71
C TYR A 45 6.37 -2.86 -23.21
N GLU A 46 5.26 -3.02 -23.94
CA GLU A 46 5.24 -3.02 -25.40
C GLU A 46 5.30 -1.58 -25.95
N LYS A 47 6.07 -1.36 -27.03
CA LYS A 47 6.11 -0.07 -27.70
C LYS A 47 4.83 0.13 -28.53
N GLY A 48 4.18 1.28 -28.38
CA GLY A 48 2.98 1.65 -29.15
C GLY A 48 2.41 3.00 -28.74
N GLU A 49 1.28 3.36 -29.34
CA GLU A 49 0.48 4.50 -28.88
C GLU A 49 -0.14 4.19 -27.51
N SER A 50 -0.17 5.19 -26.63
CA SER A 50 -0.75 5.08 -25.29
C SER A 50 -2.16 4.48 -25.34
N CYS A 51 -2.43 3.52 -24.45
CA CYS A 51 -3.75 2.87 -24.32
C CYS A 51 -4.27 2.09 -25.55
N SER A 52 -3.49 1.98 -26.64
CA SER A 52 -3.90 1.24 -27.85
C SER A 52 -4.14 -0.26 -27.63
N ARG A 53 -3.64 -0.81 -26.52
CA ARG A 53 -3.77 -2.22 -26.12
C ARG A 53 -4.28 -2.40 -24.68
N CYS A 54 -5.10 -1.48 -24.17
CA CYS A 54 -5.72 -1.71 -22.87
C CYS A 54 -6.63 -2.95 -22.89
N PRO A 55 -6.63 -3.78 -21.82
CA PRO A 55 -7.53 -4.92 -21.73
C PRO A 55 -9.00 -4.50 -21.80
N TYR A 56 -9.88 -5.43 -22.20
CA TYR A 56 -11.31 -5.18 -22.21
C TYR A 56 -11.81 -4.81 -20.81
N GLY A 57 -12.69 -3.81 -20.73
CA GLY A 57 -13.22 -3.31 -19.45
C GLY A 57 -12.39 -2.20 -18.79
N TYR A 58 -11.21 -1.88 -19.31
CA TYR A 58 -10.38 -0.78 -18.83
C TYR A 58 -10.68 0.52 -19.59
N SER A 59 -10.38 1.66 -18.98
CA SER A 59 -10.39 2.99 -19.58
C SER A 59 -8.98 3.58 -19.60
N CYS A 60 -8.73 4.50 -20.52
CA CYS A 60 -7.47 5.23 -20.57
C CYS A 60 -7.54 6.42 -19.61
N LEU A 61 -6.74 6.40 -18.56
CA LEU A 61 -6.60 7.49 -17.60
C LEU A 61 -5.14 7.90 -17.52
N ARG A 62 -4.82 9.15 -17.89
CA ARG A 62 -3.45 9.69 -17.87
C ARG A 62 -2.44 8.77 -18.56
N ASN A 63 -2.79 8.29 -19.76
CA ASN A 63 -1.99 7.36 -20.56
C ASN A 63 -1.75 5.98 -19.94
N GLN A 64 -2.57 5.57 -18.95
CA GLN A 64 -2.51 4.25 -18.31
C GLN A 64 -3.88 3.57 -18.39
N CYS A 65 -3.89 2.25 -18.42
CA CYS A 65 -5.12 1.46 -18.37
C CYS A 65 -5.59 1.40 -16.92
N SER A 66 -6.80 1.92 -16.64
CA SER A 66 -7.43 1.89 -15.33
C SER A 66 -8.70 1.05 -15.40
N GLU A 67 -9.00 0.29 -14.35
CA GLU A 67 -10.29 -0.38 -14.24
C GLU A 67 -11.41 0.65 -14.29
N LYS A 68 -12.47 0.36 -15.04
CA LYS A 68 -13.71 1.12 -14.93
C LYS A 68 -14.32 0.76 -13.59
N HIS A 69 -14.16 1.60 -12.57
CA HIS A 69 -15.04 1.54 -11.41
C HIS A 69 -16.45 1.86 -11.94
N LEU A 70 -17.22 0.82 -12.24
CA LEU A 70 -18.67 0.92 -12.24
C LEU A 70 -19.06 1.48 -10.86
N PRO A 71 -20.04 2.39 -10.75
CA PRO A 71 -20.51 2.85 -9.45
C PRO A 71 -20.76 1.62 -8.58
N GLN A 72 -19.95 1.43 -7.55
CA GLN A 72 -20.32 0.46 -6.51
C GLN A 72 -21.67 0.94 -6.00
N PRO A 73 -22.71 0.08 -5.96
CA PRO A 73 -23.90 0.43 -5.20
C PRO A 73 -23.42 0.86 -3.81
N PRO A 74 -24.00 1.92 -3.22
CA PRO A 74 -23.59 2.38 -1.91
C PRO A 74 -23.59 1.17 -0.98
N SER A 75 -22.40 0.75 -0.55
CA SER A 75 -22.28 -0.13 0.60
C SER A 75 -22.76 0.72 1.77
N ASP A 76 -24.01 0.49 2.19
CA ASP A 76 -24.66 1.13 3.33
C ASP A 76 -23.83 0.91 4.59
N SER A 77 -22.85 1.78 4.81
CA SER A 77 -22.30 2.06 6.12
C SER A 77 -23.26 3.05 6.77
N THR A 78 -24.31 2.53 7.40
CA THR A 78 -25.24 3.31 8.20
C THR A 78 -24.53 3.78 9.47
N ASP A 79 -23.90 4.94 9.41
CA ASP A 79 -23.49 5.67 10.61
C ASP A 79 -24.63 6.63 11.01
N THR A 80 -25.44 6.18 11.97
CA THR A 80 -26.47 7.02 12.59
C THR A 80 -25.79 7.90 13.62
N THR A 81 -25.44 9.13 13.24
CA THR A 81 -25.03 10.16 14.21
C THR A 81 -26.14 11.16 14.45
N VAL A 82 -26.58 11.18 15.71
CA VAL A 82 -27.59 12.06 16.32
C VAL A 82 -27.10 13.51 16.30
N MET A 83 -27.98 14.42 15.89
CA MET A 83 -27.75 15.87 15.83
C MET A 83 -27.29 16.44 17.18
N ALA A 84 -26.17 17.15 17.17
CA ALA A 84 -25.56 17.83 18.30
C ALA A 84 -26.35 19.08 18.75
N THR A 85 -26.23 19.45 20.03
CA THR A 85 -26.46 20.83 20.50
C THR A 85 -25.41 21.25 21.53
N SER A 86 -24.50 22.14 21.09
CA SER A 86 -23.79 23.22 21.81
C SER A 86 -22.75 22.87 22.92
N PRO A 87 -21.90 23.82 23.37
CA PRO A 87 -20.86 24.54 22.61
C PRO A 87 -19.50 24.67 23.38
N VAL A 88 -18.41 25.11 22.70
CA VAL A 88 -17.11 25.72 23.15
C VAL A 88 -16.47 25.22 24.47
N THR A 89 -15.21 24.80 24.60
CA THR A 89 -13.95 25.59 24.48
C THR A 89 -12.79 24.68 24.95
N GLU A 90 -11.63 24.84 24.32
CA GLU A 90 -10.26 24.76 24.87
C GLU A 90 -9.75 23.58 25.74
N GLU A 91 -8.56 23.13 25.32
CA GLU A 91 -7.45 22.51 26.08
C GLU A 91 -7.42 20.99 26.28
N ASP A 92 -6.17 20.52 26.21
CA ASP A 92 -5.59 19.25 26.64
C ASP A 92 -5.68 18.02 25.72
N GLY A 93 -4.48 17.54 25.39
CA GLY A 93 -4.26 16.35 24.59
C GLY A 93 -4.54 15.08 25.35
N PHE A 94 -4.80 14.00 24.62
CA PHE A 94 -4.59 12.67 25.17
C PHE A 94 -4.36 11.64 24.06
N GLU A 95 -3.24 10.95 24.24
CA GLU A 95 -2.84 9.68 23.66
C GLU A 95 -4.04 8.74 23.45
N SER A 96 -4.28 8.30 22.21
CA SER A 96 -5.23 7.21 21.97
C SER A 96 -4.45 5.93 21.69
N GLN A 97 -4.24 5.21 22.78
CA GLN A 97 -3.90 3.80 22.83
C GLN A 97 -5.02 3.03 22.12
N VAL A 98 -4.73 2.41 20.98
CA VAL A 98 -5.65 1.41 20.40
C VAL A 98 -5.12 0.04 20.73
N SER A 99 -5.71 -0.55 21.76
CA SER A 99 -5.61 -1.97 22.09
C SER A 99 -6.49 -2.78 21.14
N TYR A 100 -5.89 -3.64 20.33
CA TYR A 100 -6.59 -4.73 19.65
C TYR A 100 -6.01 -6.05 20.12
N SER A 101 -6.80 -6.77 20.91
CA SER A 101 -6.55 -8.17 21.25
C SER A 101 -7.23 -9.06 20.21
N VAL A 102 -6.45 -9.81 19.43
CA VAL A 102 -6.91 -11.08 18.86
C VAL A 102 -5.81 -12.08 19.12
N ALA A 103 -6.06 -12.98 20.06
CA ALA A 103 -5.18 -14.09 20.37
C ALA A 103 -5.43 -15.21 19.35
N ASP A 104 -4.43 -15.51 18.53
CA ASP A 104 -4.11 -16.86 18.02
C ASP A 104 -2.61 -16.87 17.67
N PRO A 105 -1.92 -18.02 17.74
CA PRO A 105 -0.70 -18.15 18.53
C PRO A 105 0.56 -18.04 17.67
N MET A 106 1.57 -17.37 18.24
CA MET A 106 3.01 -17.50 17.97
C MET A 106 3.39 -17.88 16.52
N PHE A 107 3.45 -16.88 15.64
CA PHE A 107 4.66 -16.76 14.84
C PHE A 107 5.42 -15.60 15.41
N GLU A 108 6.26 -15.87 16.42
CA GLU A 108 7.30 -14.94 16.80
C GLU A 108 8.14 -14.70 15.54
N VAL A 109 7.89 -13.58 14.87
CA VAL A 109 8.94 -12.95 14.09
C VAL A 109 9.87 -12.38 15.15
N THR A 110 10.71 -13.25 15.73
CA THR A 110 11.94 -12.80 16.35
C THR A 110 12.65 -12.01 15.27
N SER A 111 12.53 -10.69 15.37
CA SER A 111 13.38 -9.76 14.65
C SER A 111 14.81 -10.23 14.90
N PRO A 112 15.60 -10.55 13.86
CA PRO A 112 16.99 -10.83 14.08
C PRO A 112 17.58 -9.57 14.70
N GLU A 113 17.97 -9.68 15.96
CA GLU A 113 18.89 -8.76 16.58
C GLU A 113 20.15 -8.80 15.71
N SER A 114 20.60 -7.62 15.26
CA SER A 114 21.74 -7.37 14.35
C SER A 114 21.47 -7.50 12.84
N GLY A 115 21.07 -6.36 12.25
CA GLY A 115 21.30 -6.03 10.84
C GLY A 115 20.10 -6.28 9.93
N CYS A 116 19.64 -5.21 9.27
CA CYS A 116 18.72 -5.35 8.16
C CYS A 116 19.48 -5.74 6.89
N SER A 117 19.04 -6.82 6.24
CA SER A 117 19.62 -7.37 4.99
C SER A 117 18.97 -6.79 3.74
#